data_AF-A0A060SCS8-F1
#
_entry.id   AF-A0A060SCS8-F1
#
_cell.length_a   1.000
_cell.length_b   1.000
_cell.length_c   1.000
_cell.angle_alpha   90.00
_cell.angle_beta   90.00
_cell.angle_gamma   90.00
#
_symmetry.space_group_name_H-M   'P 1'
#
loop_
_entity.id
_entity.type
_entity.pdbx_description
1 polymer ?
#
loop_
_entity_poly.entity_id
_entity_poly.type
_entity_poly.pdbx_seq_one_letter_code
_entity_poly.pdbx_strand_id
1 'polypeptide(L)'
;MASSHLQPNPVLPEPKPNQAYIEVSALEAGIMHLPMFFLKDASPDEDIVAPSLAFSLRHVPSGEHLVFDLGLRRDPSTFPPIVQGVVEKYMPYTVPQTVDESLKKGGIEPKDVKTVILSHLHWDHIGGAEPFVNATFVLGGGARALLENAYPANPRSDILQSSVPLDRTRFLPDSAFDTSVGPFPRAHDYFGDGSLYLIDAVGHLAGHLNILARTSATGSWINLTGNSAHDRRMLTDRREGNSGHPRSERPFPLRARFEGGRCGDYPACRVAIAYSQGAGLAGTRQGMMSAQAAVRTPRLATTAGRSVRRTKPAPTAKPLKRDEKGVPIPHVNVIVRDTHRSRLADHYHTTLQDDLMYMTYVHEPTPRKPPRPPRLTYDPNDPYTKHRFNPPLGGNRWSKQPPPPSEPENIVQLERIQIHTMLKNAASSRVNLLGPIMALRAISGANEKGGGQHTAEGVELVRGRKNIQGWVRPGIPVGVKVDLKGQQMYDFLSVLVEFVLPRVRDFHGVLMEGPSNRLDKMSSASGVVSFGLPPTALGLFPQIEVNLDAYPQTFGMHIHFITNAKGVGAQNRARALLSGFQIPFVRS
;
A
#
# COMPACT_ATOMS: atom_id res chain seq x y z
N MET A 1 -11.57 -43.92 4.49
CA MET A 1 -11.69 -42.50 4.85
C MET A 1 -10.31 -42.05 5.31
N ALA A 2 -9.55 -41.43 4.41
CA ALA A 2 -8.20 -40.96 4.73
C ALA A 2 -8.29 -39.55 5.31
N SER A 3 -7.74 -39.39 6.52
CA SER A 3 -7.49 -38.11 7.19
C SER A 3 -6.71 -37.18 6.27
N SER A 4 -7.32 -36.10 5.79
CA SER A 4 -6.60 -35.00 5.19
C SER A 4 -5.97 -34.19 6.32
N HIS A 5 -4.73 -34.54 6.68
CA HIS A 5 -3.88 -33.67 7.48
C HIS A 5 -3.81 -32.30 6.79
N LEU A 6 -4.39 -31.28 7.43
CA LEU A 6 -4.11 -29.88 7.13
C LEU A 6 -2.60 -29.71 7.26
N GLN A 7 -1.91 -29.51 6.14
CA GLN A 7 -0.50 -29.14 6.16
C GLN A 7 -0.35 -27.82 6.94
N PRO A 8 0.65 -27.69 7.83
CA PRO A 8 0.93 -26.43 8.48
C PRO A 8 1.14 -25.33 7.42
N ASN A 9 0.61 -24.13 7.66
CA ASN A 9 0.84 -22.95 6.82
C ASN A 9 2.32 -22.91 6.42
N PRO A 10 2.67 -22.84 5.13
CA PRO A 10 4.04 -23.09 4.71
C PRO A 10 4.93 -21.89 5.06
N VAL A 11 5.58 -21.97 6.21
CA VAL A 11 6.53 -20.97 6.72
C VAL A 11 7.79 -20.98 5.84
N LEU A 12 8.33 -19.80 5.52
CA LEU A 12 9.63 -19.68 4.86
C LEU A 12 10.73 -20.37 5.70
N PRO A 13 11.72 -21.04 5.09
CA PRO A 13 12.73 -21.77 5.84
C PRO A 13 13.52 -20.88 6.80
N GLU A 14 13.59 -21.29 8.07
CA GLU A 14 14.46 -20.68 9.08
C GLU A 14 15.95 -20.72 8.63
N PRO A 15 16.78 -19.75 9.04
CA PRO A 15 18.19 -19.73 8.69
C PRO A 15 18.96 -20.87 9.37
N LYS A 16 19.86 -21.51 8.63
CA LYS A 16 20.82 -22.49 9.18
C LYS A 16 22.07 -21.79 9.75
N PRO A 17 22.88 -22.47 10.59
CA PRO A 17 24.23 -21.98 10.91
C PRO A 17 25.04 -21.74 9.63
N ASN A 18 25.73 -20.61 9.52
CA ASN A 18 26.45 -20.17 8.31
C ASN A 18 25.58 -20.07 7.04
N GLN A 19 24.30 -19.71 7.20
CA GLN A 19 23.36 -19.58 6.08
C GLN A 19 23.86 -18.59 5.01
N ALA A 20 23.93 -19.08 3.76
CA ALA A 20 24.15 -18.27 2.58
C ALA A 20 23.01 -17.27 2.35
N TYR A 21 23.35 -16.08 1.87
CA TYR A 21 22.40 -15.01 1.57
C TYR A 21 22.90 -14.13 0.42
N ILE A 22 21.99 -13.30 -0.09
CA ILE A 22 22.19 -12.40 -1.23
C ILE A 22 22.17 -10.96 -0.74
N GLU A 23 23.19 -10.18 -1.10
CA GLU A 23 23.12 -8.72 -1.00
C GLU A 23 22.30 -8.19 -2.19
N VAL A 24 21.28 -7.39 -1.91
CA VAL A 24 20.35 -6.86 -2.92
C VAL A 24 20.44 -5.34 -2.94
N SER A 25 20.66 -4.77 -4.12
CA SER A 25 20.70 -3.32 -4.34
C SER A 25 19.81 -2.94 -5.51
N ALA A 26 18.91 -1.97 -5.32
CA ALA A 26 18.09 -1.44 -6.42
C ALA A 26 18.96 -0.58 -7.35
N LEU A 27 18.69 -0.68 -8.66
CA LEU A 27 19.38 0.07 -9.71
C LEU A 27 18.41 1.08 -10.34
N GLU A 28 18.93 2.24 -10.72
CA GLU A 28 18.17 3.20 -11.52
C GLU A 28 18.12 2.68 -12.95
N ALA A 29 16.92 2.33 -13.43
CA ALA A 29 16.71 1.67 -14.72
C ALA A 29 15.61 2.34 -15.55
N GLY A 30 15.36 3.63 -15.29
CA GLY A 30 14.37 4.46 -15.96
C GLY A 30 13.12 4.72 -15.13
N ILE A 31 12.38 5.75 -15.55
CA ILE A 31 11.19 6.27 -14.88
C ILE A 31 10.10 6.46 -15.92
N MET A 32 8.93 5.88 -15.70
CA MET A 32 7.81 5.89 -16.65
C MET A 32 6.54 6.48 -16.05
N HIS A 33 5.73 7.08 -16.92
CA HIS A 33 4.36 7.45 -16.64
C HIS A 33 3.46 6.24 -16.94
N LEU A 34 2.72 5.81 -15.93
CA LEU A 34 1.85 4.65 -15.97
C LEU A 34 0.40 5.11 -15.76
N PRO A 35 -0.43 5.01 -16.80
CA PRO A 35 -1.85 5.26 -16.65
C PRO A 35 -2.51 4.08 -15.95
N MET A 36 -3.15 4.33 -14.82
CA MET A 36 -3.65 3.31 -13.90
C MET A 36 -4.98 2.69 -14.31
N PHE A 37 -5.53 3.02 -15.49
CA PHE A 37 -6.81 2.47 -15.98
C PHE A 37 -6.85 0.93 -16.03
N PHE A 38 -5.69 0.25 -16.03
CA PHE A 38 -5.61 -1.21 -15.97
C PHE A 38 -5.87 -1.78 -14.56
N LEU A 39 -5.93 -0.94 -13.53
CA LEU A 39 -6.35 -1.34 -12.18
C LEU A 39 -7.85 -1.12 -11.99
N LYS A 40 -8.51 -2.13 -11.44
CA LYS A 40 -9.98 -2.19 -11.21
C LYS A 40 -10.54 -1.00 -10.42
N ASP A 41 -9.77 -0.43 -9.51
CA ASP A 41 -10.19 0.62 -8.58
C ASP A 41 -9.50 1.98 -8.81
N ALA A 42 -8.74 2.11 -9.89
CA ALA A 42 -8.13 3.38 -10.26
C ALA A 42 -9.12 4.26 -11.03
N SER A 43 -9.00 5.57 -10.89
CA SER A 43 -9.73 6.50 -11.76
C SER A 43 -9.26 6.32 -13.21
N PRO A 44 -10.13 6.45 -14.23
CA PRO A 44 -9.72 6.41 -15.64
C PRO A 44 -8.62 7.42 -16.00
N ASP A 45 -8.54 8.52 -15.25
CA ASP A 45 -7.56 9.60 -15.42
C ASP A 45 -6.41 9.54 -14.39
N GLU A 46 -6.31 8.46 -13.61
CA GLU A 46 -5.24 8.30 -12.62
C GLU A 46 -3.95 7.89 -13.32
N ASP A 47 -2.93 8.74 -13.26
CA ASP A 47 -1.59 8.45 -13.75
C ASP A 47 -0.59 8.47 -12.59
N ILE A 48 0.36 7.53 -12.58
CA ILE A 48 1.49 7.54 -11.65
C ILE A 48 2.81 7.69 -12.39
N VAL A 49 3.79 8.28 -11.71
CA VAL A 49 5.19 8.23 -12.14
C VAL A 49 5.89 7.19 -11.29
N ALA A 50 6.47 6.18 -11.91
CA ALA A 50 7.13 5.10 -11.19
C ALA A 50 8.47 4.69 -11.86
N PRO A 51 9.44 4.25 -11.06
CA PRO A 51 10.65 3.65 -11.61
C PRO A 51 10.33 2.29 -12.23
N SER A 52 10.99 1.97 -13.35
CA SER A 52 11.16 0.57 -13.76
C SER A 52 12.28 -0.01 -12.89
N LEU A 53 11.99 -1.06 -12.13
CA LEU A 53 12.92 -1.61 -11.15
C LEU A 53 13.81 -2.69 -11.76
N ALA A 54 15.12 -2.51 -11.58
CA ALA A 54 16.14 -3.55 -11.77
C ALA A 54 16.96 -3.67 -10.48
N PHE A 55 17.60 -4.82 -10.28
CA PHE A 55 18.36 -5.09 -9.05
C PHE A 55 19.73 -5.70 -9.35
N SER A 56 20.76 -5.21 -8.67
CA SER A 56 22.03 -5.91 -8.53
C SER A 56 21.93 -6.87 -7.36
N LEU A 57 22.35 -8.11 -7.59
CA LEU A 57 22.38 -9.18 -6.61
C LEU A 57 23.83 -9.66 -6.46
N ARG A 58 24.28 -9.87 -5.23
CA ARG A 58 25.60 -10.47 -4.97
C ARG A 58 25.46 -11.65 -4.04
N HIS A 59 25.91 -12.81 -4.49
CA HIS A 59 25.91 -14.03 -3.69
C HIS A 59 27.09 -14.01 -2.72
N VAL A 60 26.84 -13.88 -1.42
CA VAL A 60 27.89 -13.59 -0.44
C VAL A 60 28.96 -14.67 -0.32
N PRO A 61 28.63 -15.98 -0.24
CA PRO A 61 29.63 -17.04 -0.20
C PRO A 61 30.57 -17.09 -1.41
N SER A 62 30.05 -16.88 -2.62
CA SER A 62 30.83 -17.03 -3.87
C SER A 62 31.41 -15.71 -4.39
N GLY A 63 30.87 -14.57 -3.96
CA GLY A 63 31.16 -13.24 -4.52
C GLY A 63 30.54 -12.99 -5.89
N GLU A 64 29.74 -13.90 -6.44
CA GLU A 64 29.17 -13.80 -7.78
C GLU A 64 28.16 -12.64 -7.90
N HIS A 65 28.29 -11.86 -8.98
CA HIS A 65 27.38 -10.77 -9.31
C HIS A 65 26.33 -11.20 -10.34
N LEU A 66 25.07 -10.91 -10.01
CA LEU A 66 23.91 -11.15 -10.86
C LEU A 66 23.10 -9.87 -10.99
N VAL A 67 22.29 -9.79 -12.03
CA VAL A 67 21.33 -8.70 -12.25
C VAL A 67 19.95 -9.30 -12.46
N PHE A 68 18.93 -8.72 -11.82
CA PHE A 68 17.53 -9.05 -12.05
C PHE A 68 16.84 -7.88 -12.76
N ASP A 69 16.35 -8.16 -13.97
CA ASP A 69 15.83 -7.20 -14.95
C ASP A 69 16.83 -6.14 -15.40
N LEU A 70 16.59 -5.57 -16.59
CA LEU A 70 17.43 -4.55 -17.22
C LEU A 70 16.69 -3.21 -17.41
N GLY A 71 15.43 -3.13 -16.96
CA GLY A 71 14.57 -1.96 -17.03
C GLY A 71 14.34 -1.41 -18.45
N LEU A 72 14.32 -0.09 -18.60
CA LEU A 72 13.95 0.60 -19.83
C LEU A 72 15.13 0.86 -20.77
N ARG A 73 14.90 0.71 -22.09
CA ARG A 73 15.85 1.15 -23.12
C ARG A 73 15.84 2.68 -23.24
N ARG A 74 17.01 3.31 -23.27
CA ARG A 74 17.13 4.78 -23.39
C ARG A 74 16.59 5.31 -24.72
N ASP A 75 16.83 4.59 -25.81
CA ASP A 75 16.38 4.98 -27.15
C ASP A 75 15.07 4.23 -27.51
N PRO A 76 13.92 4.92 -27.55
CA PRO A 76 12.64 4.29 -27.86
C PRO A 76 12.58 3.70 -29.27
N SER A 77 13.38 4.22 -30.21
CA SER A 77 13.38 3.74 -31.61
C SER A 77 13.89 2.30 -31.74
N THR A 78 14.56 1.77 -30.71
CA THR A 78 15.05 0.39 -30.65
C THR A 78 13.96 -0.63 -30.31
N PHE A 79 12.78 -0.18 -29.87
CA PHE A 79 11.64 -1.07 -29.62
C PHE A 79 10.88 -1.45 -30.90
N PRO A 80 10.06 -2.51 -30.88
CA PRO A 80 9.14 -2.82 -31.97
C PRO A 80 8.18 -1.63 -32.24
N PRO A 81 7.74 -1.38 -33.48
CA PRO A 81 6.89 -0.23 -33.83
C PRO A 81 5.60 -0.11 -33.00
N ILE A 82 5.02 -1.24 -32.58
CA ILE A 82 3.84 -1.26 -31.71
C ILE A 82 4.15 -0.63 -30.35
N VAL A 83 5.28 -1.00 -29.75
CA VAL A 83 5.72 -0.47 -28.46
C VAL A 83 6.10 1.00 -28.57
N GLN A 84 6.73 1.42 -29.68
CA GLN A 84 7.02 2.85 -29.94
C GLN A 84 5.75 3.69 -29.87
N GLY A 85 4.67 3.26 -30.52
CA GLY A 85 3.38 3.96 -30.48
C GLY A 85 2.73 3.97 -29.10
N VAL A 86 2.91 2.91 -28.29
CA VAL A 86 2.42 2.85 -26.91
C VAL A 86 3.17 3.84 -26.02
N VAL A 87 4.50 3.84 -26.09
CA VAL A 87 5.36 4.73 -25.29
C VAL A 87 5.11 6.20 -25.64
N GLU A 88 5.05 6.53 -26.94
CA GLU A 88 4.87 7.91 -27.39
C GLU A 88 3.52 8.48 -26.95
N LYS A 89 2.46 7.65 -27.00
CA LYS A 89 1.09 8.13 -26.81
C LYS A 89 0.54 7.95 -25.39
N TYR A 90 0.93 6.88 -24.70
CA TYR A 90 0.27 6.44 -23.47
C TYR A 90 1.21 6.29 -22.28
N MET A 91 2.47 5.90 -22.50
CA MET A 91 3.42 5.60 -21.42
C MET A 91 4.78 6.28 -21.65
N PRO A 92 4.83 7.63 -21.66
CA PRO A 92 6.10 8.33 -21.84
C PRO A 92 7.04 8.01 -20.68
N TYR A 93 8.33 7.86 -20.98
CA TYR A 93 9.35 7.55 -19.98
C TYR A 93 10.63 8.35 -20.19
N THR A 94 11.47 8.36 -19.16
CA THR A 94 12.81 8.94 -19.18
C THR A 94 13.80 7.94 -18.61
N VAL A 95 15.02 7.89 -19.16
CA VAL A 95 16.08 6.98 -18.69
C VAL A 95 17.31 7.81 -18.30
N PRO A 96 17.33 8.38 -17.08
CA PRO A 96 18.48 9.15 -16.60
C PRO A 96 19.75 8.29 -16.54
N GLN A 97 19.61 7.04 -16.11
CA GLN A 97 20.67 6.02 -16.08
C GLN A 97 20.12 4.71 -16.63
N THR A 98 20.91 4.04 -17.46
CA THR A 98 20.70 2.64 -17.81
C THR A 98 21.27 1.74 -16.71
N VAL A 99 20.87 0.48 -16.67
CA VAL A 99 21.34 -0.48 -15.66
C VAL A 99 22.86 -0.63 -15.66
N ASP A 100 23.50 -0.64 -16.83
CA ASP A 100 24.94 -0.73 -16.94
C ASP A 100 25.68 0.50 -16.39
N GLU A 101 25.11 1.70 -16.58
CA GLU A 101 25.62 2.94 -15.99
C GLU A 101 25.42 2.97 -14.47
N SER A 102 24.28 2.48 -13.99
CA SER A 102 23.96 2.33 -12.57
C SER A 102 24.93 1.37 -11.87
N LEU A 103 25.27 0.25 -12.50
CA LEU A 103 26.27 -0.70 -12.00
C LEU A 103 27.66 -0.08 -11.93
N LYS A 104 28.12 0.59 -13.00
CA LYS A 104 29.42 1.27 -13.02
C LYS A 104 29.53 2.32 -11.93
N LYS A 105 28.46 3.09 -11.69
CA LYS A 105 28.39 4.07 -10.60
C LYS A 105 28.50 3.41 -9.22
N GLY A 106 27.99 2.18 -9.07
CA GLY A 106 28.16 1.33 -7.89
C GLY A 106 29.50 0.59 -7.81
N GLY A 107 30.41 0.79 -8.78
CA GLY A 107 31.73 0.16 -8.81
C GLY A 107 31.77 -1.26 -9.39
N ILE A 108 30.70 -1.70 -10.08
CA ILE A 108 30.62 -3.00 -10.74
C ILE A 108 30.66 -2.78 -12.25
N GLU A 109 31.65 -3.35 -12.94
CA GLU A 109 31.65 -3.30 -14.41
C GLU A 109 30.62 -4.31 -14.97
N PRO A 110 29.82 -3.96 -15.98
CA PRO A 110 28.80 -4.85 -16.56
C PRO A 110 29.36 -6.19 -17.09
N LYS A 111 30.63 -6.20 -17.50
CA LYS A 111 31.35 -7.42 -17.92
C LYS A 111 31.68 -8.38 -16.77
N ASP A 112 31.62 -7.91 -15.52
CA ASP A 112 31.89 -8.71 -14.32
C ASP A 112 30.61 -9.36 -13.78
N VAL A 113 29.44 -9.00 -14.34
CA VAL A 113 28.18 -9.68 -14.07
C VAL A 113 28.18 -11.04 -14.74
N LYS A 114 27.97 -12.09 -13.95
CA LYS A 114 28.00 -13.48 -14.42
C LYS A 114 26.64 -13.95 -14.94
N THR A 115 25.55 -13.46 -14.35
CA THR A 115 24.19 -13.86 -14.73
C THR A 115 23.25 -12.66 -14.82
N VAL A 116 22.48 -12.56 -15.89
CA VAL A 116 21.33 -11.64 -15.99
C VAL A 116 20.06 -12.49 -15.99
N ILE A 117 19.22 -12.32 -14.98
CA ILE A 117 17.93 -13.00 -14.86
C ILE A 117 16.87 -11.99 -15.27
N LEU A 118 16.15 -12.26 -16.36
CA LEU A 118 15.01 -11.44 -16.73
C LEU A 118 13.76 -12.07 -16.15
N SER A 119 12.94 -11.26 -15.47
CA SER A 119 11.64 -11.68 -14.98
C SER A 119 10.78 -12.17 -16.14
N HIS A 120 10.76 -11.44 -17.26
CA HIS A 120 10.05 -11.80 -18.49
C HIS A 120 10.42 -10.85 -19.65
N LEU A 121 9.92 -11.14 -20.86
CA LEU A 121 10.23 -10.40 -22.09
C LEU A 121 9.28 -9.23 -22.39
N HIS A 122 8.90 -8.46 -21.37
CA HIS A 122 8.13 -7.23 -21.58
C HIS A 122 9.05 -6.01 -21.69
N TRP A 123 8.62 -5.01 -22.48
CA TRP A 123 9.50 -3.95 -22.98
C TRP A 123 10.11 -3.04 -21.89
N ASP A 124 9.49 -2.98 -20.72
CA ASP A 124 9.95 -2.19 -19.57
C ASP A 124 10.91 -2.94 -18.63
N HIS A 125 11.28 -4.19 -18.96
CA HIS A 125 12.22 -5.01 -18.19
C HIS A 125 13.46 -5.45 -18.96
N ILE A 126 13.46 -5.32 -20.29
CA ILE A 126 14.47 -5.95 -21.15
C ILE A 126 15.75 -5.13 -21.36
N GLY A 127 15.75 -3.82 -21.10
CA GLY A 127 16.90 -2.92 -21.23
C GLY A 127 17.85 -3.21 -22.40
N GLY A 128 19.12 -2.84 -22.27
CA GLY A 128 20.18 -3.17 -23.23
C GLY A 128 21.03 -4.34 -22.72
N ALA A 129 21.10 -5.43 -23.49
CA ALA A 129 21.89 -6.62 -23.15
C ALA A 129 23.37 -6.50 -23.58
N GLU A 130 23.67 -5.58 -24.49
CA GLU A 130 24.97 -5.40 -25.15
C GLU A 130 26.14 -5.17 -24.16
N PRO A 131 25.98 -4.42 -23.05
CA PRO A 131 27.05 -4.23 -22.07
C PRO A 131 27.46 -5.49 -21.30
N PHE A 132 26.57 -6.49 -21.21
CA PHE A 132 26.74 -7.69 -20.39
C PHE A 132 27.39 -8.82 -21.20
N VAL A 133 28.60 -8.57 -21.69
CA VAL A 133 29.31 -9.42 -22.66
C VAL A 133 29.65 -10.83 -22.15
N ASN A 134 29.85 -10.99 -20.83
CA ASN A 134 30.21 -12.27 -20.21
C ASN A 134 29.04 -12.97 -19.50
N ALA A 135 27.88 -12.30 -19.39
CA ALA A 135 26.78 -12.82 -18.60
C ALA A 135 26.05 -13.97 -19.31
N THR A 136 25.58 -14.96 -18.56
CA THR A 136 24.54 -15.88 -19.04
C THR A 136 23.18 -15.27 -18.74
N PHE A 137 22.28 -15.29 -19.71
CA PHE A 137 20.90 -14.82 -19.54
C PHE A 137 20.01 -15.98 -19.10
N VAL A 138 19.15 -15.77 -18.11
CA VAL A 138 18.24 -16.79 -17.58
C VAL A 138 16.80 -16.30 -17.68
N LEU A 139 15.94 -17.12 -18.29
CA LEU A 139 14.51 -16.88 -18.43
C LEU A 139 13.71 -18.16 -18.17
N GLY A 140 12.42 -18.04 -17.83
CA GLY A 140 11.52 -19.18 -17.76
C GLY A 140 11.28 -19.81 -19.14
N GLY A 141 11.01 -21.12 -19.18
CA GLY A 141 10.89 -21.91 -20.41
C GLY A 141 9.91 -21.35 -21.43
N GLY A 142 8.79 -20.78 -20.96
CA GLY A 142 7.77 -20.15 -21.81
C GLY A 142 8.27 -18.99 -22.67
N ALA A 143 9.39 -18.35 -22.29
CA ALA A 143 9.99 -17.25 -23.04
C ALA A 143 10.58 -17.70 -24.39
N ARG A 144 10.93 -18.98 -24.55
CA ARG A 144 11.48 -19.50 -25.81
C ARG A 144 10.48 -19.37 -26.96
N ALA A 145 9.24 -19.83 -26.74
CA ALA A 145 8.18 -19.76 -27.74
C ALA A 145 7.81 -18.31 -28.10
N LEU A 146 7.97 -17.38 -27.14
CA LEU A 146 7.77 -15.95 -27.39
C LEU A 146 8.83 -15.37 -28.33
N LEU A 147 10.11 -15.76 -28.18
CA LEU A 147 11.21 -15.29 -29.03
C LEU A 147 11.21 -15.89 -30.44
N GLU A 148 10.65 -17.09 -30.60
CA GLU A 148 10.50 -17.74 -31.92
C GLU A 148 9.57 -16.94 -32.85
N ASN A 149 8.58 -16.24 -32.28
CA ASN A 149 7.60 -15.45 -33.03
C ASN A 149 7.65 -13.94 -32.67
N ALA A 150 8.85 -13.45 -32.33
CA ALA A 150 9.10 -12.06 -31.93
C ALA A 150 9.43 -11.14 -33.13
N TYR A 151 9.44 -9.82 -32.89
CA TYR A 151 9.89 -8.82 -33.85
C TYR A 151 11.42 -8.95 -34.08
N PRO A 152 11.95 -8.91 -35.32
CA PRO A 152 11.28 -8.48 -36.56
C PRO A 152 10.56 -9.57 -37.37
N ALA A 153 10.75 -10.86 -37.02
CA ALA A 153 10.14 -11.98 -37.76
C ALA A 153 8.60 -11.89 -37.78
N ASN A 154 8.01 -11.41 -36.68
CA ASN A 154 6.61 -11.06 -36.58
C ASN A 154 6.43 -9.54 -36.37
N PRO A 155 6.04 -8.78 -37.41
CA PRO A 155 5.82 -7.33 -37.31
C PRO A 155 4.71 -6.92 -36.34
N ARG A 156 3.84 -7.86 -35.92
CA ARG A 156 2.76 -7.63 -34.96
C ARG A 156 3.13 -7.96 -33.51
N SER A 157 4.35 -8.45 -33.28
CA SER A 157 4.84 -8.74 -31.94
C SER A 157 5.31 -7.47 -31.24
N ASP A 158 4.94 -7.33 -29.97
CA ASP A 158 5.47 -6.36 -29.01
C ASP A 158 6.78 -6.84 -28.35
N ILE A 159 7.09 -8.13 -28.46
CA ILE A 159 8.34 -8.73 -27.99
C ILE A 159 9.45 -8.51 -29.03
N LEU A 160 10.60 -8.03 -28.56
CA LEU A 160 11.81 -7.82 -29.35
C LEU A 160 12.72 -9.05 -29.29
N GLN A 161 13.01 -9.67 -30.43
CA GLN A 161 13.83 -10.89 -30.50
C GLN A 161 15.27 -10.64 -30.03
N SER A 162 15.82 -9.45 -30.31
CA SER A 162 17.16 -9.03 -29.87
C SER A 162 17.24 -8.58 -28.41
N SER A 163 16.20 -8.81 -27.60
CA SER A 163 16.23 -8.48 -26.17
C SER A 163 17.30 -9.25 -25.40
N VAL A 164 17.64 -10.46 -25.87
CA VAL A 164 18.64 -11.33 -25.25
C VAL A 164 19.54 -12.00 -26.30
N PRO A 165 20.82 -12.25 -25.99
CA PRO A 165 21.71 -13.03 -26.85
C PRO A 165 21.36 -14.53 -26.75
N LEU A 166 20.72 -15.09 -27.79
CA LEU A 166 20.20 -16.46 -27.77
C LEU A 166 21.27 -17.53 -27.47
N ASP A 167 22.50 -17.32 -27.95
CA ASP A 167 23.65 -18.21 -27.73
C ASP A 167 24.12 -18.27 -26.27
N ARG A 168 23.85 -17.22 -25.48
CA ARG A 168 24.14 -17.14 -24.05
C ARG A 168 22.89 -17.13 -23.18
N THR A 169 21.75 -17.54 -23.73
CA THR A 169 20.47 -17.59 -23.00
C THR A 169 20.10 -19.01 -22.61
N ARG A 170 19.94 -19.24 -21.31
CA ARG A 170 19.42 -20.47 -20.72
C ARG A 170 17.94 -20.30 -20.39
N PHE A 171 17.10 -21.12 -21.02
CA PHE A 171 15.69 -21.22 -20.69
C PHE A 171 15.49 -22.35 -19.67
N LEU A 172 14.91 -22.03 -18.51
CA LEU A 172 14.65 -23.01 -17.47
C LEU A 172 13.42 -23.85 -17.85
N PRO A 173 13.57 -25.18 -18.02
CA PRO A 173 12.43 -26.04 -18.31
C PRO A 173 11.50 -26.13 -17.11
N ASP A 174 10.23 -26.51 -17.33
CA ASP A 174 9.25 -26.68 -16.25
C ASP A 174 9.70 -27.68 -15.18
N SER A 175 10.52 -28.67 -15.55
CA SER A 175 11.11 -29.65 -14.63
C SER A 175 12.15 -29.07 -13.68
N ALA A 176 12.63 -27.85 -13.91
CA ALA A 176 13.57 -27.17 -12.99
C ALA A 176 12.87 -26.61 -11.74
N PHE A 177 11.55 -26.45 -11.77
CA PHE A 177 10.74 -25.92 -10.67
C PHE A 177 10.12 -27.06 -9.86
N ASP A 178 10.96 -27.90 -9.30
CA ASP A 178 10.62 -29.16 -8.63
C ASP A 178 10.53 -29.05 -7.09
N THR A 179 10.84 -27.88 -6.53
CA THR A 179 10.78 -27.63 -5.09
C THR A 179 9.71 -26.61 -4.71
N SER A 180 9.30 -26.63 -3.44
CA SER A 180 8.40 -25.66 -2.84
C SER A 180 9.10 -24.90 -1.73
N VAL A 181 8.91 -23.58 -1.65
CA VAL A 181 9.50 -22.73 -0.60
C VAL A 181 8.47 -21.76 -0.06
N GLY A 182 8.15 -21.90 1.24
CA GLY A 182 7.05 -21.16 1.87
C GLY A 182 5.77 -21.21 1.01
N PRO A 183 5.16 -20.06 0.66
CA PRO A 183 3.92 -20.05 -0.12
C PRO A 183 4.07 -20.41 -1.60
N PHE A 184 5.29 -20.67 -2.09
CA PHE A 184 5.56 -20.88 -3.50
C PHE A 184 5.69 -22.38 -3.81
N PRO A 185 4.71 -22.99 -4.49
CA PRO A 185 4.69 -24.43 -4.74
C PRO A 185 5.68 -24.88 -5.83
N ARG A 186 6.16 -23.93 -6.64
CA ARG A 186 7.05 -24.17 -7.78
C ARG A 186 8.21 -23.17 -7.74
N ALA A 187 9.35 -23.66 -7.31
CA ALA A 187 10.56 -22.88 -7.16
C ALA A 187 11.79 -23.67 -7.63
N HIS A 188 12.84 -22.96 -7.99
CA HIS A 188 14.14 -23.48 -8.38
C HIS A 188 15.22 -22.83 -7.51
N ASP A 189 15.90 -23.61 -6.68
CA ASP A 189 17.04 -23.11 -5.88
C ASP A 189 18.26 -22.92 -6.81
N TYR A 190 18.58 -21.67 -7.12
CA TYR A 190 19.56 -21.34 -8.15
C TYR A 190 20.99 -21.72 -7.76
N PHE A 191 21.34 -21.57 -6.48
CA PHE A 191 22.66 -21.91 -5.94
C PHE A 191 22.69 -23.28 -5.26
N GLY A 192 21.52 -23.84 -4.91
CA GLY A 192 21.40 -25.09 -4.17
C GLY A 192 21.71 -24.98 -2.68
N ASP A 193 21.85 -23.74 -2.16
CA ASP A 193 22.17 -23.44 -0.76
C ASP A 193 21.04 -22.70 -0.02
N GLY A 194 19.90 -22.50 -0.69
CA GLY A 194 18.73 -21.82 -0.17
C GLY A 194 18.88 -20.31 0.01
N SER A 195 19.85 -19.67 -0.66
CA SER A 195 20.03 -18.21 -0.66
C SER A 195 19.17 -17.49 -1.72
N LEU A 196 18.92 -18.10 -2.88
CA LEU A 196 18.18 -17.51 -4.00
C LEU A 196 17.30 -18.55 -4.70
N TYR A 197 16.00 -18.31 -4.70
CA TYR A 197 15.02 -19.12 -5.42
C TYR A 197 14.43 -18.34 -6.60
N LEU A 198 14.37 -18.98 -7.75
CA LEU A 198 13.55 -18.52 -8.88
C LEU A 198 12.17 -19.13 -8.74
N ILE A 199 11.15 -18.29 -8.67
CA ILE A 199 9.77 -18.70 -8.49
C ILE A 199 9.07 -18.68 -9.85
N ASP A 200 8.40 -19.79 -10.17
CA ASP A 200 7.58 -19.88 -11.37
C ASP A 200 6.31 -19.03 -11.18
N ALA A 201 6.27 -17.86 -11.84
CA ALA A 201 5.28 -16.81 -11.62
C ALA A 201 4.45 -16.53 -12.89
N VAL A 202 4.16 -17.58 -13.67
CA VAL A 202 3.36 -17.47 -14.90
C VAL A 202 2.07 -16.70 -14.64
N GLY A 203 1.83 -15.66 -15.45
CA GLY A 203 0.61 -14.86 -15.39
C GLY A 203 0.64 -13.67 -16.35
N HIS A 204 1.68 -12.84 -16.25
CA HIS A 204 1.82 -11.65 -17.09
C HIS A 204 2.35 -11.99 -18.51
N LEU A 205 3.41 -12.79 -18.62
CA LEU A 205 3.87 -13.42 -19.86
C LEU A 205 4.24 -14.89 -19.61
N ALA A 206 4.24 -15.70 -20.66
CA ALA A 206 4.71 -17.09 -20.57
C ALA A 206 6.19 -17.11 -20.14
N GLY A 207 6.51 -17.91 -19.11
CA GLY A 207 7.86 -17.98 -18.55
C GLY A 207 8.24 -16.84 -17.60
N HIS A 208 7.26 -16.14 -17.03
CA HIS A 208 7.49 -15.10 -16.02
C HIS A 208 8.09 -15.68 -14.72
N LEU A 209 9.14 -15.03 -14.21
CA LEU A 209 9.88 -15.40 -13.01
C LEU A 209 9.86 -14.29 -11.96
N ASN A 210 9.75 -14.69 -10.70
CA ASN A 210 10.09 -13.85 -9.54
C ASN A 210 11.38 -14.36 -8.89
N ILE A 211 12.07 -13.50 -8.14
CA ILE A 211 13.20 -13.90 -7.29
C ILE A 211 12.77 -13.82 -5.83
N LEU A 212 12.85 -14.94 -5.12
CA LEU A 212 12.82 -14.96 -3.66
C LEU A 212 14.24 -15.13 -3.14
N ALA A 213 14.82 -14.07 -2.58
CA ALA A 213 16.19 -14.06 -2.07
C ALA A 213 16.21 -13.90 -0.54
N ARG A 214 17.06 -14.68 0.13
CA ARG A 214 17.39 -14.46 1.52
C ARG A 214 18.39 -13.31 1.61
N THR A 215 18.14 -12.31 2.42
CA THR A 215 18.94 -11.07 2.50
C THR A 215 19.80 -10.96 3.75
N SER A 216 19.65 -11.87 4.71
CA SER A 216 20.52 -11.93 5.88
C SER A 216 20.72 -13.37 6.36
N ALA A 217 21.88 -13.61 6.97
CA ALA A 217 22.13 -14.83 7.72
C ALA A 217 21.17 -15.02 8.92
N THR A 218 20.49 -13.95 9.34
CA THR A 218 19.53 -13.93 10.46
C THR A 218 18.08 -14.17 10.03
N GLY A 219 17.81 -14.45 8.76
CA GLY A 219 16.49 -14.92 8.31
C GLY A 219 15.60 -13.91 7.58
N SER A 220 16.13 -12.76 7.15
CA SER A 220 15.37 -11.82 6.31
C SER A 220 15.26 -12.29 4.86
N TRP A 221 14.16 -11.96 4.20
CA TRP A 221 13.85 -12.32 2.82
C TRP A 221 13.35 -11.12 2.01
N ILE A 222 13.54 -11.18 0.70
CA ILE A 222 12.93 -10.26 -0.26
C ILE A 222 12.39 -11.05 -1.46
N ASN A 223 11.20 -10.69 -1.93
CA ASN A 223 10.61 -11.19 -3.16
C ASN A 223 10.57 -10.08 -4.21
N LEU A 224 11.31 -10.25 -5.30
CA LEU A 224 11.37 -9.34 -6.45
C LEU A 224 10.42 -9.87 -7.52
N THR A 225 9.35 -9.13 -7.80
CA THR A 225 8.14 -9.73 -8.41
C THR A 225 7.89 -9.36 -9.87
N GLY A 226 8.74 -8.52 -10.49
CA GLY A 226 8.49 -7.96 -11.82
C GLY A 226 7.01 -7.52 -11.96
N ASN A 227 6.40 -7.86 -13.10
CA ASN A 227 4.99 -7.58 -13.41
C ASN A 227 3.96 -8.52 -12.73
N SER A 228 4.33 -9.29 -11.70
CA SER A 228 3.33 -10.02 -10.88
C SER A 228 2.45 -9.07 -10.07
N ALA A 229 2.96 -7.87 -9.75
CA ALA A 229 2.19 -6.79 -9.14
C ALA A 229 2.74 -5.44 -9.62
N HIS A 230 1.83 -4.56 -10.07
CA HIS A 230 2.17 -3.24 -10.62
C HIS A 230 1.88 -2.11 -9.63
N ASP A 231 1.11 -2.36 -8.58
CA ASP A 231 0.75 -1.37 -7.58
C ASP A 231 0.61 -2.04 -6.21
N ARG A 232 0.91 -1.29 -5.15
CA ARG A 232 0.83 -1.80 -3.77
C ARG A 232 -0.58 -2.26 -3.40
N ARG A 233 -1.62 -1.66 -3.98
CA ARG A 233 -3.02 -2.08 -3.81
C ARG A 233 -3.21 -3.56 -4.16
N MET A 234 -2.50 -4.05 -5.19
CA MET A 234 -2.53 -5.47 -5.58
C MET A 234 -1.93 -6.41 -4.54
N LEU A 235 -1.06 -5.91 -3.65
CA LEU A 235 -0.49 -6.69 -2.55
C LEU A 235 -1.36 -6.69 -1.30
N THR A 236 -2.08 -5.59 -1.06
CA THR A 236 -2.90 -5.42 0.16
C THR A 236 -4.31 -5.96 -0.01
N ASP A 237 -4.89 -5.88 -1.20
CA ASP A 237 -6.25 -6.32 -1.47
C ASP A 237 -6.30 -7.80 -1.85
N ARG A 238 -7.12 -8.59 -1.14
CA ARG A 238 -7.47 -9.98 -1.48
C ARG A 238 -8.33 -10.10 -2.75
N ARG A 239 -8.30 -9.13 -3.66
CA ARG A 239 -9.26 -9.04 -4.78
C ARG A 239 -8.55 -9.30 -6.10
N GLU A 240 -9.06 -10.31 -6.80
CA GLU A 240 -8.65 -10.79 -8.12
C GLU A 240 -8.30 -9.63 -9.06
N GLY A 241 -7.04 -9.57 -9.48
CA GLY A 241 -6.66 -8.81 -10.67
C GLY A 241 -7.31 -9.48 -11.87
N ASN A 242 -8.08 -8.71 -12.64
CA ASN A 242 -8.43 -9.07 -14.00
C ASN A 242 -7.74 -8.03 -14.88
N SER A 243 -6.57 -8.36 -15.43
CA SER A 243 -5.89 -7.51 -16.41
C SER A 243 -6.65 -7.60 -17.73
N GLY A 244 -7.56 -6.66 -17.96
CA GLY A 244 -8.28 -6.53 -19.22
C GLY A 244 -7.38 -5.95 -20.31
N HIS A 245 -6.92 -6.80 -21.23
CA HIS A 245 -6.59 -6.40 -22.60
C HIS A 245 -7.53 -7.15 -23.57
N PRO A 246 -8.14 -6.49 -24.58
CA PRO A 246 -9.29 -7.04 -25.31
C PRO A 246 -8.92 -8.08 -26.40
N ARG A 247 -7.89 -8.91 -26.21
CA ARG A 247 -7.41 -9.84 -27.26
C ARG A 247 -7.00 -11.26 -26.84
N SER A 248 -7.38 -11.75 -25.67
CA SER A 248 -7.25 -13.19 -25.38
C SER A 248 -8.59 -13.80 -25.01
N GLU A 249 -9.15 -14.54 -25.98
CA GLU A 249 -10.24 -15.47 -25.77
C GLU A 249 -9.74 -16.72 -25.01
N ARG A 250 -9.27 -16.54 -23.77
CA ARG A 250 -9.19 -17.59 -22.75
C ARG A 250 -9.34 -16.89 -21.39
N PRO A 251 -10.21 -17.36 -20.48
CA PRO A 251 -10.30 -16.79 -19.14
C PRO A 251 -8.92 -16.88 -18.50
N PHE A 252 -8.28 -15.73 -18.31
CA PHE A 252 -6.99 -15.60 -17.65
C PHE A 252 -7.08 -16.26 -16.28
N PRO A 253 -6.34 -17.34 -16.00
CA PRO A 253 -6.19 -17.78 -14.64
C PRO A 253 -5.22 -16.80 -13.99
N LEU A 254 -5.70 -15.66 -13.50
CA LEU A 254 -5.03 -14.93 -12.42
C LEU A 254 -5.25 -15.74 -11.12
N ARG A 255 -4.76 -16.98 -11.16
CA ARG A 255 -4.49 -17.84 -10.02
C ARG A 255 -2.98 -18.01 -9.99
N ALA A 256 -2.29 -17.00 -9.47
CA ALA A 256 -1.41 -17.35 -8.37
C ALA A 256 -2.35 -17.89 -7.29
N ARG A 257 -2.68 -19.19 -7.35
CA ARG A 257 -3.17 -19.92 -6.19
C ARG A 257 -2.02 -19.82 -5.21
N PHE A 258 -2.04 -18.78 -4.37
CA PHE A 258 -1.39 -18.80 -3.08
C PHE A 258 -2.17 -19.82 -2.22
N GLU A 259 -2.16 -21.10 -2.61
CA GLU A 259 -2.54 -22.19 -1.71
C GLU A 259 -1.40 -22.28 -0.69
N GLY A 260 -1.39 -21.38 0.30
CA GLY A 260 -0.33 -21.28 1.31
C GLY A 260 0.02 -19.89 1.90
N GLY A 261 -0.75 -18.83 1.60
CA GLY A 261 -0.46 -17.46 2.11
C GLY A 261 0.45 -16.63 1.18
N ARG A 262 0.67 -15.33 1.43
CA ARG A 262 1.51 -14.44 0.60
C ARG A 262 2.86 -14.17 1.25
N CYS A 263 3.93 -13.94 0.48
CA CYS A 263 5.23 -13.55 1.06
C CYS A 263 5.12 -12.29 1.95
N GLY A 264 4.27 -11.33 1.58
CA GLY A 264 4.01 -10.13 2.38
C GLY A 264 3.26 -10.38 3.70
N ASP A 265 2.69 -11.56 3.89
CA ASP A 265 2.06 -11.98 5.16
C ASP A 265 3.13 -12.49 6.17
N TYR A 266 4.40 -12.64 5.75
CA TYR A 266 5.52 -13.01 6.62
C TYR A 266 6.32 -11.77 7.04
N PRO A 267 6.47 -11.46 8.34
CA PRO A 267 7.14 -10.24 8.82
C PRO A 267 8.59 -10.08 8.35
N ALA A 268 9.26 -11.20 8.06
CA ALA A 268 10.64 -11.25 7.61
C ALA A 268 10.80 -11.14 6.08
N CYS A 269 9.71 -11.20 5.28
CA CYS A 269 9.76 -11.08 3.83
C CYS A 269 9.27 -9.69 3.37
N ARG A 270 10.15 -8.97 2.65
CA ARG A 270 9.77 -7.74 1.92
C ARG A 270 9.38 -8.10 0.49
N VAL A 271 8.44 -7.37 -0.10
CA VAL A 271 8.05 -7.55 -1.52
C VAL A 271 8.37 -6.29 -2.30
N ALA A 272 9.16 -6.42 -3.37
CA ALA A 272 9.41 -5.38 -4.35
C ALA A 272 8.57 -5.65 -5.61
N ILE A 273 7.68 -4.72 -5.93
CA ILE A 273 6.74 -4.74 -7.07
C ILE A 273 7.32 -3.97 -8.26
N ALA A 274 6.89 -4.29 -9.49
CA ALA A 274 7.40 -3.65 -10.71
C ALA A 274 7.52 -2.13 -10.61
N TYR A 275 6.50 -1.49 -10.00
CA TYR A 275 6.40 -0.05 -9.89
C TYR A 275 6.12 0.34 -8.43
N SER A 276 7.18 0.71 -7.71
CA SER A 276 7.06 1.17 -6.32
C SER A 276 7.25 2.69 -6.24
N GLN A 277 6.18 3.42 -5.89
CA GLN A 277 6.29 4.82 -5.47
C GLN A 277 7.06 4.88 -4.13
N GLY A 278 8.38 4.92 -4.20
CA GLY A 278 9.25 4.95 -3.01
C GLY A 278 10.66 4.42 -3.24
N ALA A 279 10.93 3.74 -4.35
CA ALA A 279 12.25 3.23 -4.69
C ALA A 279 12.96 4.17 -5.69
N GLY A 280 13.44 5.34 -5.23
CA GLY A 280 14.34 6.16 -6.06
C GLY A 280 14.33 7.67 -5.80
N LEU A 281 15.41 8.13 -5.17
CA LEU A 281 16.15 9.39 -5.40
C LEU A 281 15.37 10.72 -5.46
N ALA A 282 15.62 11.53 -4.41
CA ALA A 282 15.32 12.95 -4.35
C ALA A 282 15.89 13.71 -5.58
N GLY A 283 15.01 14.23 -6.42
CA GLY A 283 15.32 15.09 -7.56
C GLY A 283 14.34 16.25 -7.61
N THR A 284 14.88 17.44 -7.44
CA THR A 284 14.23 18.75 -7.35
C THR A 284 13.22 19.06 -8.47
N ARG A 285 11.99 19.43 -8.10
CA ARG A 285 11.12 20.27 -8.94
C ARG A 285 11.74 21.68 -9.02
N GLN A 286 12.28 22.06 -10.16
CA GLN A 286 12.41 23.46 -10.55
C GLN A 286 11.65 23.65 -11.87
N GLY A 287 10.64 24.52 -11.82
CA GLY A 287 9.88 24.92 -12.99
C GLY A 287 10.69 25.82 -13.92
N MET A 288 10.39 25.73 -15.21
CA MET A 288 10.56 26.78 -16.22
C MET A 288 9.34 26.63 -17.13
N MET A 289 8.35 27.51 -17.04
CA MET A 289 8.27 28.80 -17.74
C MET A 289 8.68 28.69 -19.21
N SER A 290 7.67 29.00 -20.03
CA SER A 290 7.63 29.20 -21.47
C SER A 290 8.91 29.73 -22.12
N ALA A 291 9.29 29.11 -23.23
CA ALA A 291 9.98 29.80 -24.32
C ALA A 291 9.55 29.18 -25.66
N GLN A 292 8.83 29.97 -26.45
CA GLN A 292 8.68 29.77 -27.90
C GLN A 292 10.04 29.94 -28.56
N ALA A 293 10.41 29.06 -29.50
CA ALA A 293 11.25 29.44 -30.64
C ALA A 293 11.29 28.37 -31.74
N ALA A 294 10.67 28.72 -32.87
CA ALA A 294 11.21 28.68 -34.23
C ALA A 294 12.03 27.47 -34.70
N VAL A 295 11.45 26.81 -35.71
CA VAL A 295 12.05 25.94 -36.72
C VAL A 295 13.34 26.56 -37.31
N ARG A 296 14.44 25.78 -37.33
CA ARG A 296 15.54 25.95 -38.28
C ARG A 296 16.22 24.61 -38.60
N THR A 297 16.35 24.37 -39.90
CA THR A 297 16.95 23.22 -40.60
C THR A 297 18.46 23.06 -40.35
N PRO A 298 19.04 21.85 -40.52
CA PRO A 298 20.42 21.56 -40.15
C PRO A 298 21.43 21.99 -41.22
N ARG A 299 22.63 22.40 -40.79
CA ARG A 299 23.84 22.44 -41.62
C ARG A 299 24.85 21.45 -41.06
N LEU A 300 25.39 20.59 -41.94
CA LEU A 300 26.57 19.78 -41.71
C LEU A 300 27.86 20.61 -41.82
N ALA A 301 28.89 20.16 -41.08
CA ALA A 301 30.34 20.49 -41.09
C ALA A 301 30.79 20.79 -39.65
N THR A 302 31.90 20.30 -39.08
CA THR A 302 33.14 19.70 -39.59
C THR A 302 33.90 19.14 -38.38
N THR A 303 34.73 18.13 -38.59
CA THR A 303 35.71 17.56 -37.65
C THR A 303 36.62 18.62 -37.01
N ALA A 304 36.62 18.70 -35.68
CA ALA A 304 37.60 19.45 -34.90
C ALA A 304 37.99 18.68 -33.62
N GLY A 305 39.29 18.69 -33.29
CA GLY A 305 39.94 17.85 -32.29
C GLY A 305 39.31 17.90 -30.89
N ARG A 306 39.27 16.72 -30.25
CA ARG A 306 38.69 16.51 -28.93
C ARG A 306 39.64 17.05 -27.86
N SER A 307 39.47 18.32 -27.50
CA SER A 307 39.99 18.86 -26.22
C SER A 307 39.28 18.14 -25.08
N VAL A 308 40.04 17.36 -24.29
CA VAL A 308 39.56 16.72 -23.07
C VAL A 308 39.26 17.82 -22.05
N ARG A 309 37.99 18.25 -21.98
CA ARG A 309 37.49 19.03 -20.85
C ARG A 309 37.54 18.13 -19.62
N ARG A 310 38.47 18.41 -18.69
CA ARG A 310 38.44 17.92 -17.31
C ARG A 310 37.05 18.21 -16.73
N THR A 311 36.20 17.19 -16.63
CA THR A 311 34.92 17.29 -15.95
C THR A 311 35.18 17.51 -14.47
N LYS A 312 34.64 18.60 -13.92
CA LYS A 312 34.68 18.85 -12.47
C LYS A 312 34.10 17.62 -11.74
N PRO A 313 34.68 17.19 -10.61
CA PRO A 313 34.11 16.10 -9.81
C PRO A 313 32.66 16.43 -9.44
N ALA A 314 31.82 15.40 -9.39
CA ALA A 314 30.42 15.53 -9.01
C ALA A 314 30.31 16.31 -7.68
N PRO A 315 29.36 17.25 -7.56
CA PRO A 315 29.19 17.99 -6.31
C PRO A 315 28.96 16.98 -5.20
N THR A 316 29.80 17.04 -4.16
CA THR A 316 29.61 16.29 -2.92
C THR A 316 28.18 16.48 -2.45
N ALA A 317 27.49 15.37 -2.16
CA ALA A 317 26.11 15.39 -1.67
C ALA A 317 26.03 16.44 -0.55
N LYS A 318 25.21 17.48 -0.75
CA LYS A 318 25.09 18.54 0.24
C LYS A 318 24.69 17.88 1.57
N PRO A 319 25.41 18.16 2.67
CA PRO A 319 25.06 17.60 3.96
C PRO A 319 23.61 17.95 4.28
N LEU A 320 22.88 16.99 4.86
CA LEU A 320 21.51 17.21 5.31
C LEU A 320 21.48 18.44 6.21
N LYS A 321 20.50 19.32 5.99
CA LYS A 321 20.28 20.46 6.89
C LYS A 321 20.08 19.89 8.29
N ARG A 322 20.80 20.39 9.28
CA ARG A 322 20.62 19.97 10.66
C ARG A 322 19.64 20.91 11.36
N ASP A 323 18.82 20.38 12.24
CA ASP A 323 17.97 21.19 13.11
C ASP A 323 18.78 21.87 14.23
N GLU A 324 18.11 22.64 15.10
CA GLU A 324 18.73 23.31 16.25
C GLU A 324 19.41 22.35 17.24
N LYS A 325 19.08 21.05 17.18
CA LYS A 325 19.64 19.98 18.00
C LYS A 325 20.72 19.19 17.27
N GLY A 326 21.11 19.62 16.06
CA GLY A 326 22.13 18.95 15.25
C GLY A 326 21.65 17.68 14.54
N VAL A 327 20.35 17.38 14.55
CA VAL A 327 19.77 16.19 13.92
C VAL A 327 19.59 16.44 12.42
N PRO A 328 20.05 15.53 11.53
CA PRO A 328 19.88 15.69 10.09
C PRO A 328 18.39 15.64 9.70
N ILE A 329 17.92 16.71 9.07
CA ILE A 329 16.57 16.84 8.51
C ILE A 329 16.58 16.16 7.13
N PRO A 330 15.89 15.03 6.95
CA PRO A 330 15.79 14.37 5.66
C PRO A 330 15.14 15.29 4.62
N HIS A 331 15.55 15.17 3.36
CA HIS A 331 15.00 15.98 2.26
C HIS A 331 13.53 15.68 1.94
N VAL A 332 12.96 14.65 2.56
CA VAL A 332 11.58 14.20 2.42
C VAL A 332 10.95 14.07 3.80
N ASN A 333 9.62 14.29 3.88
CA ASN A 333 8.87 14.05 5.12
C ASN A 333 8.82 12.54 5.39
N VAL A 334 9.67 12.07 6.31
CA VAL A 334 9.66 10.68 6.76
C VAL A 334 8.50 10.49 7.73
N ILE A 335 7.59 9.58 7.42
CA ILE A 335 6.53 9.16 8.31
C ILE A 335 6.97 7.85 8.95
N VAL A 336 7.24 7.90 10.25
CA VAL A 336 7.47 6.69 11.04
C VAL A 336 6.11 6.00 11.20
N ARG A 337 5.96 4.81 10.59
CA ARG A 337 4.76 3.96 10.75
C ARG A 337 4.93 3.07 11.98
N ASP A 338 4.29 1.91 11.97
CA ASP A 338 4.32 0.91 13.05
C ASP A 338 5.75 0.68 13.56
N THR A 339 6.00 1.14 14.78
CA THR A 339 7.31 1.03 15.44
C THR A 339 7.43 -0.26 16.23
N HIS A 340 6.30 -0.88 16.56
CA HIS A 340 6.20 -2.09 17.36
C HIS A 340 4.94 -2.88 16.94
N ARG A 341 4.72 -4.06 17.53
CA ARG A 341 3.45 -4.78 17.33
C ARG A 341 2.43 -4.32 18.37
N SER A 342 1.18 -4.18 17.98
CA SER A 342 0.09 -3.89 18.93
C SER A 342 -0.63 -5.18 19.30
N ARG A 343 -0.62 -5.49 20.60
CA ARG A 343 -1.24 -6.71 21.15
C ARG A 343 -2.73 -6.80 20.83
N LEU A 344 -3.47 -5.68 20.87
CA LEU A 344 -4.90 -5.68 20.56
C LEU A 344 -5.18 -5.83 19.06
N ALA A 345 -4.29 -5.32 18.21
CA ALA A 345 -4.38 -5.58 16.77
C ALA A 345 -4.15 -7.08 16.46
N ASP A 346 -3.14 -7.68 17.08
CA ASP A 346 -2.86 -9.12 16.96
C ASP A 346 -4.03 -9.97 17.49
N HIS A 347 -4.62 -9.58 18.63
CA HIS A 347 -5.82 -10.23 19.18
C HIS A 347 -7.00 -10.19 18.20
N TYR A 348 -7.22 -9.06 17.54
CA TYR A 348 -8.26 -8.95 16.52
C TYR A 348 -8.06 -9.96 15.38
N HIS A 349 -6.86 -9.97 14.79
CA HIS A 349 -6.57 -10.82 13.62
C HIS A 349 -6.45 -12.31 13.96
N THR A 350 -6.06 -12.65 15.19
CA THR A 350 -5.81 -14.05 15.57
C THR A 350 -7.06 -14.74 16.12
N THR A 351 -7.95 -14.00 16.78
CA THR A 351 -9.12 -14.61 17.45
C THR A 351 -10.43 -13.93 17.07
N LEU A 352 -10.56 -12.61 17.28
CA LEU A 352 -11.86 -11.95 17.17
C LEU A 352 -12.40 -11.94 15.73
N GLN A 353 -11.52 -11.86 14.73
CA GLN A 353 -11.92 -11.80 13.34
C GLN A 353 -12.75 -13.02 12.92
N ASP A 354 -12.29 -14.22 13.28
CA ASP A 354 -12.97 -15.48 12.95
C ASP A 354 -14.26 -15.64 13.75
N ASP A 355 -14.23 -15.31 15.04
CA ASP A 355 -15.41 -15.33 15.91
C ASP A 355 -16.49 -14.38 15.40
N LEU A 356 -16.12 -13.16 14.99
CA LEU A 356 -17.04 -12.16 14.45
C LEU A 356 -17.60 -12.58 13.10
N MET A 357 -16.78 -13.20 12.23
CA MET A 357 -17.25 -13.77 10.98
C MET A 357 -18.34 -14.81 11.25
N TYR A 358 -18.07 -15.75 12.15
CA TYR A 358 -19.01 -16.81 12.50
C TYR A 358 -20.29 -16.26 13.15
N MET A 359 -20.17 -15.36 14.13
CA MET A 359 -21.30 -14.76 14.85
C MET A 359 -22.20 -13.90 13.97
N THR A 360 -21.63 -13.25 12.94
CA THR A 360 -22.39 -12.34 12.07
C THR A 360 -22.77 -12.97 10.74
N TYR A 361 -22.40 -14.23 10.50
CA TYR A 361 -22.76 -14.97 9.31
C TYR A 361 -24.26 -15.24 9.29
N VAL A 362 -24.88 -14.95 8.14
CA VAL A 362 -26.27 -15.30 7.86
C VAL A 362 -26.24 -16.11 6.57
N HIS A 363 -26.69 -17.36 6.64
CA HIS A 363 -26.76 -18.22 5.47
C HIS A 363 -27.82 -17.68 4.50
N GLU A 364 -27.40 -17.40 3.27
CA GLU A 364 -28.28 -16.96 2.20
C GLU A 364 -28.19 -17.95 1.04
N PRO A 365 -29.27 -18.68 0.72
CA PRO A 365 -29.24 -19.72 -0.31
C PRO A 365 -29.16 -19.14 -1.72
N THR A 366 -29.47 -17.85 -1.90
CA THR A 366 -29.46 -17.15 -3.18
C THR A 366 -28.63 -15.87 -3.07
N PRO A 367 -27.90 -15.46 -4.12
CA PRO A 367 -27.20 -14.19 -4.13
C PRO A 367 -28.16 -13.03 -3.86
N ARG A 368 -27.69 -12.04 -3.09
CA ARG A 368 -28.48 -10.84 -2.83
C ARG A 368 -28.75 -10.07 -4.11
N LYS A 369 -29.98 -9.58 -4.24
CA LYS A 369 -30.29 -8.61 -5.28
C LYS A 369 -29.45 -7.35 -5.06
N PRO A 370 -28.91 -6.73 -6.12
CA PRO A 370 -28.17 -5.50 -5.98
C PRO A 370 -29.04 -4.43 -5.31
N PRO A 371 -28.43 -3.53 -4.51
CA PRO A 371 -29.17 -2.47 -3.84
C PRO A 371 -29.94 -1.66 -4.88
N ARG A 372 -31.23 -1.43 -4.63
CA ARG A 372 -32.05 -0.65 -5.56
C ARG A 372 -31.46 0.76 -5.64
N PRO A 373 -31.17 1.28 -6.84
CA PRO A 373 -30.72 2.65 -6.97
C PRO A 373 -31.80 3.59 -6.39
N PRO A 374 -31.39 4.75 -5.84
CA PRO A 374 -32.35 5.75 -5.39
C PRO A 374 -33.33 6.02 -6.54
N ARG A 375 -34.62 5.87 -6.27
CA ARG A 375 -35.65 6.06 -7.30
C ARG A 375 -35.55 7.49 -7.81
N LEU A 376 -35.27 7.66 -9.10
CA LEU A 376 -35.43 8.95 -9.74
C LEU A 376 -36.91 9.33 -9.66
N THR A 377 -37.20 10.55 -9.21
CA THR A 377 -38.58 11.05 -9.15
C THR A 377 -39.11 11.29 -10.56
N TYR A 378 -38.21 11.67 -11.47
CA TYR A 378 -38.48 11.90 -12.88
C TYR A 378 -37.95 10.76 -13.75
N ASP A 379 -38.69 10.42 -14.80
CA ASP A 379 -38.28 9.41 -15.79
C ASP A 379 -37.22 10.01 -16.73
N PRO A 380 -36.04 9.38 -16.88
CA PRO A 380 -35.02 9.83 -17.83
C PRO A 380 -35.43 9.69 -19.30
N ASN A 381 -36.44 8.87 -19.62
CA ASN A 381 -36.93 8.67 -20.99
C ASN A 381 -38.02 9.65 -21.40
N ASP A 382 -38.65 10.34 -20.44
CA ASP A 382 -39.67 11.35 -20.72
C ASP A 382 -38.98 12.64 -21.21
N PRO A 383 -39.25 13.11 -22.44
CA PRO A 383 -38.63 14.32 -23.01
C PRO A 383 -38.90 15.59 -22.19
N TYR A 384 -39.99 15.63 -21.40
CA TYR A 384 -40.34 16.77 -20.56
C TYR A 384 -39.61 16.77 -19.22
N THR A 385 -39.16 15.61 -18.74
CA THR A 385 -38.51 15.50 -17.41
C THR A 385 -37.04 15.08 -17.46
N LYS A 386 -36.53 14.64 -18.63
CA LYS A 386 -35.13 14.22 -18.85
C LYS A 386 -34.08 15.22 -18.39
N HIS A 387 -34.33 16.52 -18.59
CA HIS A 387 -33.41 17.60 -18.21
C HIS A 387 -33.79 18.29 -16.89
N ARG A 388 -34.79 17.76 -16.16
CA ARG A 388 -35.24 18.34 -14.91
C ARG A 388 -34.38 17.82 -13.75
N PHE A 389 -33.96 18.72 -12.88
CA PHE A 389 -33.25 18.35 -11.65
C PHE A 389 -34.14 17.44 -10.78
N ASN A 390 -33.63 16.26 -10.44
CA ASN A 390 -34.33 15.34 -9.58
C ASN A 390 -34.23 15.81 -8.11
N PRO A 391 -35.34 16.12 -7.43
CA PRO A 391 -35.28 16.54 -6.04
C PRO A 391 -34.63 15.44 -5.19
N PRO A 392 -33.91 15.81 -4.11
CA PRO A 392 -33.41 14.82 -3.16
C PRO A 392 -34.61 14.00 -2.65
N LEU A 393 -34.41 12.69 -2.50
CA LEU A 393 -35.43 11.79 -1.97
C LEU A 393 -36.01 12.38 -0.67
N GLY A 394 -37.31 12.68 -0.68
CA GLY A 394 -37.97 13.36 0.44
C GLY A 394 -38.11 12.50 1.68
N GLY A 395 -37.94 13.13 2.86
CA GLY A 395 -38.15 12.55 4.18
C GLY A 395 -36.86 12.10 4.88
N ASN A 396 -36.92 11.93 6.22
CA ASN A 396 -35.82 11.37 7.03
C ASN A 396 -35.57 9.86 6.77
N ARG A 397 -36.11 9.30 5.67
CA ARG A 397 -35.98 7.89 5.34
C ARG A 397 -34.63 7.67 4.66
N TRP A 398 -33.62 7.43 5.48
CA TRP A 398 -32.36 6.89 4.99
C TRP A 398 -32.63 5.61 4.19
N SER A 399 -31.90 5.40 3.09
CA SER A 399 -32.03 4.15 2.34
C SER A 399 -31.71 3.00 3.27
N LYS A 400 -32.70 2.13 3.53
CA LYS A 400 -32.54 0.90 4.30
C LYS A 400 -31.68 -0.07 3.49
N GLN A 401 -30.39 0.24 3.36
CA GLN A 401 -29.47 -0.65 2.69
C GLN A 401 -29.28 -1.85 3.62
N PRO A 402 -29.51 -3.07 3.12
CA PRO A 402 -29.19 -4.26 3.89
C PRO A 402 -27.70 -4.25 4.23
N PRO A 403 -27.31 -4.72 5.43
CA PRO A 403 -25.90 -4.75 5.82
C PRO A 403 -25.17 -5.71 4.90
N PRO A 404 -23.97 -5.43 4.36
CA PRO A 404 -23.31 -6.29 3.38
C PRO A 404 -23.14 -7.74 3.89
N PRO A 405 -23.05 -8.73 2.98
CA PRO A 405 -22.82 -10.12 3.36
C PRO A 405 -21.53 -10.23 4.19
N SER A 406 -21.54 -11.17 5.13
CA SER A 406 -20.42 -11.43 6.02
C SER A 406 -19.45 -12.35 5.26
N GLU A 407 -18.54 -11.73 4.52
CA GLU A 407 -17.46 -12.38 3.77
C GLU A 407 -16.13 -12.21 4.54
N PRO A 408 -15.15 -13.11 4.37
CA PRO A 408 -13.83 -12.99 5.02
C PRO A 408 -13.14 -11.64 4.78
N GLU A 409 -13.43 -11.00 3.64
CA GLU A 409 -12.88 -9.71 3.22
C GLU A 409 -13.58 -8.51 3.87
N ASN A 410 -14.81 -8.70 4.38
CA ASN A 410 -15.68 -7.63 4.89
C ASN A 410 -16.16 -7.91 6.32
N ILE A 411 -15.27 -8.48 7.13
CA ILE A 411 -15.49 -8.65 8.56
C ILE A 411 -15.44 -7.28 9.24
N VAL A 412 -16.20 -7.14 10.33
CA VAL A 412 -16.34 -5.90 11.07
C VAL A 412 -15.04 -5.58 11.80
N GLN A 413 -14.43 -4.46 11.46
CA GLN A 413 -13.16 -4.00 12.03
C GLN A 413 -13.23 -2.52 12.41
N LEU A 414 -12.33 -2.11 13.32
CA LEU A 414 -12.22 -0.73 13.76
C LEU A 414 -11.38 0.07 12.75
N GLU A 415 -11.93 1.15 12.19
CA GLU A 415 -11.23 2.01 11.22
C GLU A 415 -10.50 3.17 11.91
N ARG A 416 -11.16 3.79 12.90
CA ARG A 416 -10.60 4.88 13.69
C ARG A 416 -11.31 5.03 15.03
N ILE A 417 -10.60 5.60 16.01
CA ILE A 417 -11.20 6.13 17.23
C ILE A 417 -11.07 7.64 17.21
N GLN A 418 -12.19 8.34 17.35
CA GLN A 418 -12.20 9.78 17.50
C GLN A 418 -12.47 10.16 18.94
N ILE A 419 -11.59 10.97 19.51
CA ILE A 419 -11.78 11.56 20.83
C ILE A 419 -12.15 13.03 20.61
N HIS A 420 -13.25 13.45 21.20
CA HIS A 420 -13.79 14.79 21.04
C HIS A 420 -14.16 15.38 22.40
N THR A 421 -13.75 16.61 22.67
CA THR A 421 -14.18 17.36 23.86
C THR A 421 -14.64 18.76 23.46
N MET A 422 -15.71 19.22 24.11
CA MET A 422 -16.28 20.55 23.89
C MET A 422 -16.36 21.28 25.22
N LEU A 423 -15.77 22.47 25.26
CA LEU A 423 -15.73 23.32 26.45
C LEU A 423 -16.61 24.53 26.23
N LYS A 424 -17.71 24.64 26.98
CA LYS A 424 -18.57 25.83 26.94
C LYS A 424 -17.79 27.10 27.31
N ASN A 425 -16.88 26.99 28.28
CA ASN A 425 -16.05 28.11 28.75
C ASN A 425 -15.03 28.59 27.71
N ALA A 426 -14.75 27.80 26.66
CA ALA A 426 -13.88 28.20 25.56
C ALA A 426 -14.50 29.28 24.67
N ALA A 427 -15.84 29.41 24.67
CA ALA A 427 -16.53 30.48 23.96
C ALA A 427 -16.18 31.87 24.52
N SER A 428 -15.96 31.96 25.83
CA SER A 428 -15.57 33.20 26.52
C SER A 428 -14.06 33.41 26.51
N SER A 429 -13.27 32.37 26.81
CA SER A 429 -11.81 32.43 26.82
C SER A 429 -11.19 31.26 26.08
N ARG A 430 -10.50 31.55 24.98
CA ARG A 430 -9.82 30.55 24.14
C ARG A 430 -8.66 29.85 24.87
N VAL A 431 -8.12 30.46 25.93
CA VAL A 431 -7.04 29.90 26.77
C VAL A 431 -7.47 28.58 27.40
N ASN A 432 -8.76 28.41 27.68
CA ASN A 432 -9.31 27.18 28.24
C ASN A 432 -9.15 25.96 27.31
N LEU A 433 -8.84 26.16 26.02
CA LEU A 433 -8.57 25.06 25.09
C LEU A 433 -7.16 24.49 25.23
N LEU A 434 -6.22 25.20 25.87
CA LEU A 434 -4.83 24.74 26.00
C LEU A 434 -4.72 23.45 26.80
N GLY A 435 -5.42 23.35 27.94
CA GLY A 435 -5.46 22.13 28.75
C GLY A 435 -5.90 20.89 27.96
N PRO A 436 -7.06 20.92 27.28
CA PRO A 436 -7.49 19.82 26.43
C PRO A 436 -6.58 19.51 25.23
N ILE A 437 -5.97 20.53 24.62
CA ILE A 437 -4.98 20.29 23.54
C ILE A 437 -3.80 19.50 24.10
N MET A 438 -3.24 19.92 25.24
CA MET A 438 -2.11 19.26 25.88
C MET A 438 -2.47 17.83 26.32
N ALA A 439 -3.63 17.66 26.93
CA ALA A 439 -4.09 16.36 27.41
C ALA A 439 -4.38 15.38 26.26
N LEU A 440 -5.06 15.83 25.19
CA LEU A 440 -5.29 14.98 24.02
C LEU A 440 -3.97 14.63 23.33
N ARG A 441 -2.99 15.55 23.27
CA ARG A 441 -1.64 15.23 22.77
C ARG A 441 -0.96 14.16 23.62
N ALA A 442 -1.03 14.28 24.94
CA ALA A 442 -0.43 13.31 25.86
C ALA A 442 -1.11 11.92 25.75
N ILE A 443 -2.44 11.87 25.67
CA ILE A 443 -3.20 10.61 25.57
C ILE A 443 -3.03 9.95 24.19
N SER A 444 -3.06 10.73 23.11
CA SER A 444 -3.01 10.20 21.74
C SER A 444 -1.59 9.96 21.22
N GLY A 445 -0.59 10.65 21.76
CA GLY A 445 0.73 10.77 21.13
C GLY A 445 0.71 11.52 19.79
N ALA A 446 -0.43 12.10 19.38
CA ALA A 446 -0.58 12.81 18.12
C ALA A 446 -0.11 14.27 18.27
N ASN A 447 1.03 14.59 17.67
CA ASN A 447 1.54 15.95 17.63
C ASN A 447 0.98 16.73 16.44
N GLU A 448 0.80 18.04 16.61
CA GLU A 448 0.43 18.93 15.50
C GLU A 448 1.55 18.92 14.45
N LYS A 449 1.23 18.49 13.22
CA LYS A 449 2.21 18.26 12.13
C LYS A 449 3.28 17.20 12.47
N GLY A 450 3.04 16.35 13.47
CA GLY A 450 3.95 15.32 13.97
C GLY A 450 4.10 14.06 13.13
N GLY A 451 3.52 14.04 11.94
CA GLY A 451 3.70 13.04 10.92
C GLY A 451 3.09 13.59 9.64
N GLY A 452 3.69 13.30 8.49
CA GLY A 452 3.35 13.88 7.18
C GLY A 452 1.89 13.71 6.77
N GLN A 453 1.59 14.05 5.51
CA GLN A 453 0.24 14.28 4.98
C GLN A 453 -0.84 13.18 5.20
N HIS A 454 -0.51 12.02 5.79
CA HIS A 454 -1.44 10.90 6.02
C HIS A 454 -1.35 10.18 7.37
N THR A 455 -0.69 10.70 8.40
CA THR A 455 -0.84 10.20 9.78
C THR A 455 -1.66 11.20 10.56
N ALA A 456 -2.73 10.74 11.23
CA ALA A 456 -3.65 11.46 12.12
C ALA A 456 -3.40 12.98 12.18
N GLU A 457 -4.32 13.81 11.66
CA GLU A 457 -4.22 15.28 11.55
C GLU A 457 -4.05 15.98 12.92
N GLY A 458 -2.97 15.68 13.66
CA GLY A 458 -2.72 16.09 15.03
C GLY A 458 -3.98 16.17 15.90
N VAL A 459 -3.92 17.14 16.81
CA VAL A 459 -5.07 17.59 17.59
C VAL A 459 -5.69 18.79 16.85
N GLU A 460 -6.94 18.66 16.43
CA GLU A 460 -7.67 19.67 15.67
C GLU A 460 -8.58 20.53 16.54
N LEU A 461 -8.69 21.81 16.20
CA LEU A 461 -9.63 22.74 16.82
C LEU A 461 -11.02 22.62 16.21
N VAL A 462 -12.01 22.34 17.05
CA VAL A 462 -13.43 22.34 16.67
C VAL A 462 -14.00 23.75 16.81
N ARG A 463 -14.48 24.30 15.70
CA ARG A 463 -15.08 25.64 15.64
C ARG A 463 -16.60 25.56 15.63
N GLY A 464 -17.24 26.56 16.23
CA GLY A 464 -18.69 26.74 16.17
C GLY A 464 -19.17 26.81 14.73
N ARG A 465 -20.22 26.04 14.41
CA ARG A 465 -20.83 26.04 13.06
C ARG A 465 -22.13 26.84 13.02
N LYS A 466 -22.95 26.73 14.07
CA LYS A 466 -24.24 27.42 14.19
C LYS A 466 -24.10 28.60 15.14
N ASN A 467 -24.86 29.67 14.88
CA ASN A 467 -25.01 30.78 15.81
C ASN A 467 -26.18 30.49 16.76
N ILE A 468 -25.89 30.32 18.04
CA ILE A 468 -26.88 30.18 19.10
C ILE A 468 -26.57 31.25 20.13
N GLN A 469 -27.51 32.18 20.31
CA GLN A 469 -27.34 33.33 21.20
C GLN A 469 -26.99 32.89 22.62
N GLY A 470 -25.93 33.47 23.18
CA GLY A 470 -25.42 33.16 24.52
C GLY A 470 -24.58 31.89 24.64
N TRP A 471 -24.51 31.03 23.62
CA TRP A 471 -23.82 29.72 23.71
C TRP A 471 -22.64 29.60 22.74
N VAL A 472 -22.88 29.69 21.43
CA VAL A 472 -21.85 29.45 20.40
C VAL A 472 -22.03 30.43 19.25
N ARG A 473 -20.93 31.02 18.79
CA ARG A 473 -20.88 31.84 17.56
C ARG A 473 -20.11 31.08 16.46
N PRO A 474 -20.47 31.26 15.18
CA PRO A 474 -19.77 30.61 14.08
C PRO A 474 -18.30 31.06 14.02
N GLY A 475 -17.38 30.12 13.76
CA GLY A 475 -15.95 30.37 13.57
C GLY A 475 -15.09 30.44 14.85
N ILE A 476 -15.70 30.62 16.03
CA ILE A 476 -14.99 30.63 17.31
C ILE A 476 -14.60 29.19 17.68
N PRO A 477 -13.35 28.91 18.11
CA PRO A 477 -12.96 27.59 18.59
C PRO A 477 -13.63 27.31 19.96
N VAL A 478 -14.32 26.17 20.08
CA VAL A 478 -15.10 25.80 21.28
C VAL A 478 -14.74 24.39 21.78
N GLY A 479 -14.01 23.61 20.98
CA GLY A 479 -13.63 22.26 21.35
C GLY A 479 -12.38 21.78 20.63
N VAL A 480 -12.03 20.53 20.91
CA VAL A 480 -10.83 19.88 20.40
C VAL A 480 -11.19 18.45 20.01
N LYS A 481 -10.65 17.96 18.90
CA LYS A 481 -10.79 16.56 18.48
C LYS A 481 -9.45 15.97 18.03
N VAL A 482 -9.33 14.65 18.15
CA VAL A 482 -8.21 13.88 17.59
C VAL A 482 -8.74 12.58 17.01
N ASP A 483 -8.22 12.21 15.84
CA ASP A 483 -8.57 10.98 15.12
C ASP A 483 -7.40 10.00 15.16
N LEU A 484 -7.54 8.93 15.94
CA LEU A 484 -6.56 7.85 16.05
C LEU A 484 -6.82 6.77 15.00
N LYS A 485 -5.77 6.35 14.30
CA LYS A 485 -5.79 5.29 13.27
C LYS A 485 -4.61 4.34 13.43
N GLY A 486 -4.72 3.15 12.85
CA GLY A 486 -3.65 2.16 12.84
C GLY A 486 -3.28 1.73 14.26
N GLN A 487 -1.98 1.62 14.53
CA GLN A 487 -1.48 1.11 15.81
C GLN A 487 -1.90 1.96 17.02
N GLN A 488 -1.79 3.29 16.93
CA GLN A 488 -2.11 4.22 18.02
C GLN A 488 -3.55 4.08 18.53
N MET A 489 -4.47 3.70 17.65
CA MET A 489 -5.87 3.44 17.98
C MET A 489 -6.00 2.23 18.91
N TYR A 490 -5.31 1.14 18.60
CA TYR A 490 -5.32 -0.08 19.42
C TYR A 490 -4.60 0.13 20.75
N ASP A 491 -3.51 0.91 20.76
CA ASP A 491 -2.79 1.20 22.00
C ASP A 491 -3.65 2.07 22.94
N PHE A 492 -4.36 3.07 22.41
CA PHE A 492 -5.35 3.83 23.16
C PHE A 492 -6.48 2.94 23.70
N LEU A 493 -6.99 2.02 22.88
CA LEU A 493 -8.04 1.08 23.31
C LEU A 493 -7.56 0.18 24.45
N SER A 494 -6.30 -0.27 24.44
CA SER A 494 -5.70 -1.06 25.52
C SER A 494 -5.67 -0.26 26.82
N VAL A 495 -5.17 0.99 26.76
CA VAL A 495 -5.13 1.88 27.92
C VAL A 495 -6.53 2.14 28.46
N LEU A 496 -7.49 2.39 27.59
CA LEU A 496 -8.87 2.68 27.96
C LEU A 496 -9.50 1.50 28.72
N VAL A 497 -9.39 0.29 28.18
CA VAL A 497 -10.05 -0.91 28.71
C VAL A 497 -9.36 -1.43 29.97
N GLU A 498 -8.03 -1.42 30.01
CA GLU A 498 -7.28 -2.04 31.11
C GLU A 498 -7.07 -1.10 32.29
N PHE A 499 -6.85 0.19 32.02
CA PHE A 499 -6.51 1.16 33.07
C PHE A 499 -7.66 2.11 33.38
N VAL A 500 -8.32 2.69 32.38
CA VAL A 500 -9.26 3.80 32.63
C VAL A 500 -10.63 3.30 33.06
N LEU A 501 -11.31 2.50 32.22
CA LEU A 501 -12.69 2.07 32.46
C LEU A 501 -12.88 1.35 33.82
N PRO A 502 -11.99 0.45 34.26
CA PRO A 502 -12.13 -0.24 35.55
C PRO A 502 -11.99 0.69 36.76
N ARG A 503 -11.30 1.83 36.61
CA ARG A 503 -11.05 2.80 37.69
C ARG A 503 -12.15 3.86 37.80
N VAL A 504 -13.09 3.92 36.86
CA VAL A 504 -14.22 4.87 36.92
C VAL A 504 -15.29 4.33 37.87
N ARG A 505 -15.51 5.01 39.00
CA ARG A 505 -16.41 4.55 40.09
C ARG A 505 -17.84 4.20 39.65
N ASP A 506 -18.42 4.94 38.71
CA ASP A 506 -19.83 4.80 38.29
C ASP A 506 -19.96 4.32 36.83
N PHE A 507 -18.97 3.59 36.31
CA PHE A 507 -19.02 3.04 34.96
C PHE A 507 -19.58 1.62 34.96
N HIS A 508 -20.89 1.50 34.80
CA HIS A 508 -21.55 0.21 34.67
C HIS A 508 -21.37 -0.42 33.27
N GLY A 509 -21.07 0.40 32.27
CA GLY A 509 -20.83 0.01 30.89
C GLY A 509 -21.55 0.91 29.89
N VAL A 510 -21.32 0.66 28.61
CA VAL A 510 -21.94 1.41 27.52
C VAL A 510 -23.39 0.98 27.38
N LEU A 511 -24.31 1.93 27.52
CA LEU A 511 -25.74 1.66 27.41
C LEU A 511 -26.11 1.15 26.02
N MET A 512 -26.76 -0.01 25.99
CA MET A 512 -27.43 -0.54 24.83
C MET A 512 -28.87 -0.02 24.79
N GLU A 513 -29.28 0.47 23.62
CA GLU A 513 -30.69 0.75 23.36
C GLU A 513 -31.51 -0.54 23.55
N GLY A 514 -32.62 -0.44 24.30
CA GLY A 514 -33.50 -1.58 24.57
C GLY A 514 -34.09 -2.25 23.32
N PRO A 515 -34.57 -3.50 23.41
CA PRO A 515 -35.02 -4.32 22.27
C PRO A 515 -36.24 -3.75 21.51
N SER A 516 -36.97 -2.82 22.13
CA SER A 516 -38.12 -2.11 21.52
C SER A 516 -37.71 -0.94 20.63
N ASN A 517 -36.45 -0.50 20.68
CA ASN A 517 -35.96 0.53 19.77
C ASN A 517 -35.85 -0.05 18.37
N ARG A 518 -36.61 0.55 17.45
CA ARG A 518 -36.63 0.14 16.05
C ARG A 518 -35.23 0.26 15.45
N LEU A 519 -34.77 -0.81 14.79
CA LEU A 519 -33.52 -0.87 14.01
C LEU A 519 -33.48 0.07 12.79
N ASP A 520 -34.49 0.92 12.63
CA ASP A 520 -34.65 1.86 11.52
C ASP A 520 -34.12 3.28 11.83
N LYS A 521 -33.58 3.52 13.04
CA LYS A 521 -32.92 4.78 13.37
C LYS A 521 -31.57 4.91 12.66
N MET A 522 -31.20 6.17 12.38
CA MET A 522 -29.94 6.53 11.76
C MET A 522 -28.71 6.02 12.55
N SER A 523 -28.79 6.07 13.88
CA SER A 523 -27.74 5.55 14.78
C SER A 523 -27.54 4.04 14.61
N SER A 524 -28.61 3.29 14.37
CA SER A 524 -28.58 1.83 14.18
C SER A 524 -27.99 1.41 12.83
N ALA A 525 -28.10 2.28 11.82
CA ALA A 525 -27.57 2.06 10.47
C ALA A 525 -26.08 2.47 10.34
N SER A 526 -25.57 3.25 11.29
CA SER A 526 -24.15 3.63 11.36
C SER A 526 -23.35 2.60 12.17
N GLY A 527 -22.19 2.17 11.67
CA GLY A 527 -21.23 1.34 12.41
C GLY A 527 -20.44 2.11 13.47
N VAL A 528 -21.08 3.06 14.15
CA VAL A 528 -20.43 3.93 15.14
C VAL A 528 -21.01 3.66 16.52
N VAL A 529 -20.14 3.40 17.47
CA VAL A 529 -20.48 3.29 18.89
C VAL A 529 -19.78 4.41 19.62
N SER A 530 -20.49 5.12 20.49
CA SER A 530 -19.90 6.23 21.23
C SER A 530 -20.41 6.30 22.66
N PHE A 531 -19.54 6.70 23.56
CA PHE A 531 -19.89 7.01 24.94
C PHE A 531 -19.06 8.20 25.44
N GLY A 532 -19.52 8.80 26.54
CA GLY A 532 -18.82 9.90 27.21
C GLY A 532 -18.10 9.42 28.45
N LEU A 533 -16.92 9.96 28.69
CA LEU A 533 -16.21 9.88 29.96
C LEU A 533 -16.43 11.17 30.76
N PRO A 534 -16.71 11.07 32.07
CA PRO A 534 -16.86 12.23 32.93
C PRO A 534 -15.52 12.97 33.12
N PRO A 535 -15.54 14.25 33.56
CA PRO A 535 -14.31 15.01 33.81
C PRO A 535 -13.35 14.34 34.80
N THR A 536 -13.89 13.58 35.77
CA THR A 536 -13.11 12.83 36.75
C THR A 536 -12.25 11.72 36.12
N ALA A 537 -12.64 11.22 34.94
CA ALA A 537 -11.90 10.15 34.25
C ALA A 537 -10.60 10.65 33.61
N LEU A 538 -10.44 11.96 33.38
CA LEU A 538 -9.25 12.52 32.73
C LEU A 538 -7.97 12.18 33.51
N GLY A 539 -8.01 12.25 34.85
CA GLY A 539 -6.86 11.94 35.71
C GLY A 539 -6.55 10.46 35.84
N LEU A 540 -7.37 9.57 35.29
CA LEU A 540 -7.16 8.12 35.34
C LEU A 540 -6.31 7.60 34.17
N PHE A 541 -6.05 8.44 33.16
CA PHE A 541 -5.13 8.09 32.07
C PHE A 541 -3.69 8.12 32.60
N PRO A 542 -2.91 7.04 32.42
CA PRO A 542 -1.53 6.99 32.91
C PRO A 542 -0.65 8.14 32.41
N GLN A 543 -0.91 8.63 31.20
CA GLN A 543 -0.18 9.76 30.60
C GLN A 543 -0.46 11.11 31.28
N ILE A 544 -1.58 11.23 31.99
CA ILE A 544 -2.02 12.44 32.71
C ILE A 544 -1.79 12.31 34.21
N GLU A 545 -1.96 11.10 34.76
CA GLU A 545 -1.84 10.80 36.19
C GLU A 545 -0.48 11.24 36.77
N VAL A 546 0.60 11.13 35.99
CA VAL A 546 1.97 11.49 36.40
C VAL A 546 2.13 12.99 36.66
N ASN A 547 1.38 13.84 35.95
CA ASN A 547 1.51 15.29 36.04
C ASN A 547 0.14 15.99 36.10
N LEU A 548 -0.79 15.43 36.87
CA LEU A 548 -2.15 15.94 37.00
C LEU A 548 -2.18 17.44 37.40
N ASP A 549 -1.24 17.87 38.24
CA ASP A 549 -1.09 19.25 38.69
C ASP A 549 -0.84 20.25 37.54
N ALA A 550 -0.35 19.78 36.39
CA ALA A 550 -0.17 20.60 35.19
C ALA A 550 -1.50 20.91 34.47
N TYR A 551 -2.60 20.26 34.86
CA TYR A 551 -3.93 20.41 34.25
C TYR A 551 -4.91 21.04 35.25
N PRO A 552 -5.01 22.39 35.31
CA PRO A 552 -5.81 23.08 36.33
C PRO A 552 -7.32 22.90 36.16
N GLN A 553 -7.79 22.49 34.97
CA GLN A 553 -9.19 22.22 34.71
C GLN A 553 -9.36 20.82 34.12
N THR A 554 -10.24 20.04 34.74
CA THR A 554 -10.68 18.75 34.20
C THR A 554 -11.86 18.96 33.26
N PHE A 555 -11.98 18.08 32.27
CA PHE A 555 -13.04 18.14 31.26
C PHE A 555 -13.44 16.73 30.84
N GLY A 556 -14.71 16.58 30.50
CA GLY A 556 -15.23 15.33 29.94
C GLY A 556 -14.82 15.18 28.47
N MET A 557 -14.89 13.95 27.98
CA MET A 557 -14.60 13.64 26.58
C MET A 557 -15.58 12.61 26.04
N HIS A 558 -15.90 12.73 24.76
CA HIS A 558 -16.67 11.74 24.01
C HIS A 558 -15.71 10.91 23.16
N ILE A 559 -15.87 9.60 23.24
CA ILE A 559 -15.10 8.65 22.45
C ILE A 559 -16.04 8.03 21.42
N HIS A 560 -15.66 8.12 20.15
CA HIS A 560 -16.40 7.56 19.02
C HIS A 560 -15.57 6.46 18.37
N PHE A 561 -16.03 5.22 18.48
CA PHE A 561 -15.48 4.05 17.81
C PHE A 561 -16.13 3.91 16.46
N ILE A 562 -15.35 4.02 15.40
CA ILE A 562 -15.85 4.05 14.03
C ILE A 562 -15.35 2.81 13.32
N THR A 563 -16.29 1.99 12.86
CA THR A 563 -16.02 0.71 12.19
C THR A 563 -16.38 0.77 10.71
N ASN A 564 -15.92 -0.21 9.95
CA ASN A 564 -16.29 -0.40 8.54
C ASN A 564 -17.74 -0.89 8.34
N ALA A 565 -18.47 -1.22 9.42
CA ALA A 565 -19.82 -1.76 9.33
C ALA A 565 -20.82 -0.71 8.79
N LYS A 566 -21.64 -1.10 7.81
CA LYS A 566 -22.63 -0.24 7.15
C LYS A 566 -23.99 -0.96 7.04
N GLY A 567 -25.07 -0.18 7.00
CA GLY A 567 -26.42 -0.70 6.78
C GLY A 567 -27.16 -1.07 8.06
N VAL A 568 -28.37 -1.60 7.92
CA VAL A 568 -29.25 -1.92 9.05
C VAL A 568 -28.58 -2.92 9.99
N GLY A 569 -28.46 -2.58 11.28
CA GLY A 569 -27.82 -3.44 12.28
C GLY A 569 -26.29 -3.30 12.36
N ALA A 570 -25.68 -2.36 11.61
CA ALA A 570 -24.25 -2.07 11.69
C ALA A 570 -23.79 -1.71 13.11
N GLN A 571 -24.62 -0.99 13.87
CA GLN A 571 -24.29 -0.65 15.25
C GLN A 571 -24.18 -1.89 16.16
N ASN A 572 -25.03 -2.90 15.96
CA ASN A 572 -24.95 -4.14 16.73
C ASN A 572 -23.69 -4.93 16.41
N ARG A 573 -23.29 -4.96 15.12
CA ARG A 573 -22.02 -5.53 14.69
C ARG A 573 -20.82 -4.80 15.32
N ALA A 574 -20.86 -3.47 15.35
CA ALA A 574 -19.83 -2.66 16.01
C ALA A 574 -19.79 -2.90 17.54
N ARG A 575 -20.93 -3.06 18.20
CA ARG A 575 -20.99 -3.44 19.62
C ARG A 575 -20.39 -4.82 19.89
N ALA A 576 -20.68 -5.80 19.02
CA ALA A 576 -20.09 -7.14 19.14
C ALA A 576 -18.55 -7.09 19.05
N LEU A 577 -18.01 -6.34 18.08
CA LEU A 577 -16.56 -6.11 17.97
C LEU A 577 -15.98 -5.49 19.25
N LEU A 578 -16.60 -4.40 19.74
CA LEU A 578 -16.12 -3.72 20.95
C LEU A 578 -16.26 -4.56 22.22
N SER A 579 -17.26 -5.42 22.29
CA SER A 579 -17.41 -6.40 23.36
C SER A 579 -16.26 -7.41 23.34
N GLY A 580 -15.78 -7.80 22.15
CA GLY A 580 -14.58 -8.63 22.00
C GLY A 580 -13.32 -7.95 22.57
N PHE A 581 -13.22 -6.63 22.40
CA PHE A 581 -12.18 -5.81 23.05
C PHE A 581 -12.46 -5.48 24.52
N GLN A 582 -13.34 -6.22 25.20
CA GLN A 582 -13.65 -6.07 26.62
C GLN A 582 -14.29 -4.72 27.00
N ILE A 583 -14.94 -4.03 26.07
CA ILE A 583 -15.80 -2.90 26.43
C ILE A 583 -17.13 -3.45 26.96
N PRO A 584 -17.51 -3.18 28.23
CA PRO A 584 -18.74 -3.71 28.79
C PRO A 584 -19.95 -2.96 28.22
N PHE A 585 -21.01 -3.71 27.90
CA PHE A 585 -22.28 -3.18 27.44
C PHE A 585 -23.40 -3.58 28.42
N VAL A 586 -24.25 -2.64 28.79
CA VAL A 586 -25.37 -2.86 29.72
C VAL A 586 -26.68 -2.55 29.03
N ARG A 587 -27.70 -3.37 29.24
CA ARG A 587 -29.05 -3.07 28.76
C ARG A 587 -29.69 -2.01 29.66
N SER A 588 -30.22 -0.95 29.03
CA SER A 588 -30.97 0.11 29.71
C SER A 588 -32.24 -0.40 30.36
#